data_AF-A0A6H1L6U7-F1
#
_entry.id   AF-A0A6H1L6U7-F1
#
_cell.length_a   1.000
_cell.length_b   1.000
_cell.length_c   1.000
_cell.angle_alpha   90.00
_cell.angle_beta   90.00
_cell.angle_gamma   90.00
#
_symmetry.space_group_name_H-M   'P 1'
#
loop_
_entity.id
_entity.type
_entity.pdbx_description
1 polymer ?
#
loop_
_entity_poly.entity_id
_entity_poly.type
_entity_poly.pdbx_seq_one_letter_code
_entity_poly.pdbx_strand_id
1 'polypeptide(L)'
;MVEEPERPFLSRSLRVSDRLVAHLLGDDTLDAALGGHVRRLRAPVRGERYDEDFLLRLADRLTRVPLPVYLREHRAGDGLACAAAALRRSGRDALHFTPGGTPVQEPIAELLREARLRDCAVVVSPLPEDPAPLMRALAVEDVAVLFADPRPYDPHWCDHRDPLVLDAPRLRSGAVEAWATALGEEPSSEARPWAGAYRRRGAGTGADRGHRAPSGFPARLRTPARHRRRARLRPRAGRRAVPARR
;
A
#
# COMPACT_ATOMS: atom_id res chain seq x y z
N MET A 1 -14.34 -24.35 -15.29
CA MET A 1 -13.47 -25.05 -16.27
C MET A 1 -14.37 -25.89 -17.15
N VAL A 2 -14.21 -25.79 -18.48
CA VAL A 2 -15.03 -26.55 -19.43
C VAL A 2 -14.44 -27.95 -19.56
N GLU A 3 -15.25 -28.99 -19.37
CA GLU A 3 -14.85 -30.36 -19.72
C GLU A 3 -15.40 -30.73 -21.09
N GLU A 4 -14.67 -31.58 -21.81
CA GLU A 4 -15.05 -32.10 -23.12
C GLU A 4 -15.22 -31.01 -24.20
N PRO A 5 -14.14 -30.30 -24.58
CA PRO A 5 -14.19 -29.22 -25.58
C PRO A 5 -14.72 -29.69 -26.95
N GLU A 6 -14.66 -31.00 -27.23
CA GLU A 6 -15.14 -31.59 -28.47
C GLU A 6 -16.68 -31.66 -28.56
N ARG A 7 -17.40 -31.49 -27.44
CA ARG A 7 -18.87 -31.49 -27.47
C ARG A 7 -19.44 -30.14 -27.90
N PRO A 8 -20.63 -30.10 -28.53
CA PRO A 8 -21.38 -28.86 -28.76
C PRO A 8 -21.55 -28.05 -27.46
N PHE A 9 -21.50 -26.72 -27.52
CA PHE A 9 -21.45 -25.84 -26.34
C PHE A 9 -22.51 -26.12 -25.26
N LEU A 10 -23.73 -26.50 -25.67
CA LEU A 10 -24.85 -26.77 -24.76
C LEU A 10 -24.80 -28.16 -24.10
N SER A 11 -23.96 -29.06 -24.59
CA SER A 11 -23.76 -30.41 -24.03
C SER A 11 -22.43 -30.57 -23.28
N ARG A 12 -21.69 -29.47 -23.06
CA ARG A 12 -20.46 -29.46 -22.27
C ARG A 12 -20.77 -29.35 -20.78
N SER A 13 -20.11 -30.16 -19.97
CA SER A 13 -20.12 -30.00 -18.52
C SER A 13 -19.24 -28.82 -18.11
N LEU A 14 -19.78 -27.95 -17.25
CA LEU A 14 -19.06 -26.84 -16.66
C LEU A 14 -18.73 -27.16 -15.20
N ARG A 15 -17.44 -27.24 -14.87
CA ARG A 15 -17.00 -27.22 -13.47
C ARG A 15 -17.13 -25.81 -12.93
N VAL A 16 -18.04 -25.66 -11.97
CA VAL A 16 -18.27 -24.44 -11.19
C VAL A 16 -17.38 -24.50 -9.94
N SER A 17 -16.78 -23.37 -9.56
CA SER A 17 -16.00 -23.30 -8.31
C SER A 17 -16.94 -23.31 -7.11
N ASP A 18 -16.59 -24.04 -6.05
CA ASP A 18 -17.36 -24.08 -4.80
C ASP A 18 -17.66 -22.68 -4.26
N ARG A 19 -16.73 -21.73 -4.44
CA ARG A 19 -16.94 -20.33 -4.05
C ARG A 19 -18.13 -19.69 -4.76
N LEU A 20 -18.33 -19.97 -6.05
CA LEU A 20 -19.47 -19.47 -6.82
C LEU A 20 -20.78 -20.08 -6.30
N VAL A 21 -20.78 -21.40 -6.04
CA VAL A 21 -21.95 -22.10 -5.48
C VAL A 21 -22.31 -21.50 -4.12
N ALA A 22 -21.33 -21.30 -3.24
CA ALA A 22 -21.54 -20.67 -1.93
C ALA A 22 -22.16 -19.26 -2.07
N HIS A 23 -21.65 -18.44 -2.99
CA HIS A 23 -22.21 -17.11 -3.23
C HIS A 23 -23.67 -17.16 -3.73
N LEU A 24 -24.00 -18.09 -4.63
CA LEU A 24 -25.39 -18.29 -5.08
C LEU A 24 -26.32 -18.76 -3.95
N LEU A 25 -25.77 -19.42 -2.93
CA LEU A 25 -26.49 -19.80 -1.71
C LEU A 25 -26.55 -18.65 -0.67
N GLY A 26 -26.06 -17.46 -1.01
CA GLY A 26 -26.08 -16.28 -0.15
C GLY A 26 -24.85 -16.12 0.76
N ASP A 27 -23.77 -16.88 0.52
CA ASP A 27 -22.53 -16.71 1.27
C ASP A 27 -21.66 -15.56 0.73
N ASP A 28 -21.61 -14.48 1.52
CA ASP A 28 -20.82 -13.28 1.26
C ASP A 28 -19.46 -13.26 1.97
N THR A 29 -18.99 -14.38 2.50
CA THR A 29 -17.61 -14.52 2.99
C THR A 29 -16.61 -14.40 1.84
N LEU A 30 -15.41 -13.87 2.12
CA LEU A 30 -14.34 -13.82 1.12
C LEU A 30 -13.79 -15.23 0.91
N ASP A 31 -13.40 -15.55 -0.33
CA ASP A 31 -12.70 -16.80 -0.63
C ASP A 31 -11.48 -16.97 0.30
N ALA A 32 -11.34 -18.16 0.90
CA ALA A 32 -10.28 -18.49 1.83
C ALA A 32 -8.88 -18.35 1.20
N ALA A 33 -8.76 -18.54 -0.11
CA ALA A 33 -7.52 -18.34 -0.85
C ALA A 33 -7.04 -16.87 -0.83
N LEU A 34 -7.94 -15.92 -0.56
CA LEU A 34 -7.63 -14.49 -0.43
C LEU A 34 -7.22 -14.08 0.98
N GLY A 35 -7.24 -15.03 1.93
CA GLY A 35 -6.90 -14.80 3.33
C GLY A 35 -5.52 -14.16 3.49
N GLY A 36 -5.46 -13.07 4.26
CA GLY A 36 -4.21 -12.35 4.57
C GLY A 36 -3.76 -11.34 3.51
N HIS A 37 -4.25 -11.42 2.27
CA HIS A 37 -3.87 -10.51 1.18
C HIS A 37 -4.96 -9.51 0.82
N VAL A 38 -6.23 -9.93 0.94
CA VAL A 38 -7.37 -9.11 0.54
C VAL A 38 -8.21 -8.74 1.75
N ARG A 39 -8.62 -7.47 1.79
CA ARG A 39 -9.61 -6.97 2.74
C ARG A 39 -10.62 -6.10 2.02
N ARG A 40 -11.85 -5.99 2.54
CA ARG A 40 -12.78 -4.97 2.06
C ARG A 40 -12.19 -3.58 2.30
N LEU A 41 -12.13 -2.75 1.27
CA LEU A 41 -11.67 -1.38 1.39
C LEU A 41 -12.71 -0.58 2.15
N ARG A 42 -12.31 -0.01 3.29
CA ARG A 42 -13.17 0.88 4.06
C ARG A 42 -12.96 2.30 3.59
N ALA A 43 -14.08 3.00 3.41
CA ALA A 43 -14.08 4.43 3.19
C ALA A 43 -13.34 5.17 4.32
N PRO A 44 -12.49 6.17 4.01
CA PRO A 44 -11.95 7.06 5.03
C PRO A 44 -13.06 7.75 5.82
N VAL A 45 -12.80 7.99 7.11
CA VAL A 45 -13.74 8.64 8.04
C VAL A 45 -13.99 10.08 7.58
N ARG A 46 -15.25 10.56 7.69
CA ARG A 46 -15.64 11.92 7.33
C ARG A 46 -14.71 12.94 8.04
N GLY A 47 -14.05 13.80 7.27
CA GLY A 47 -13.15 14.84 7.78
C GLY A 47 -11.90 15.06 6.93
N GLU A 48 -11.50 14.05 6.16
CA GLU A 48 -10.41 14.15 5.19
C GLU A 48 -10.83 15.01 3.99
N ARG A 49 -10.30 16.24 3.91
CA ARG A 49 -10.55 17.17 2.80
C ARG A 49 -9.60 16.87 1.65
N TYR A 50 -10.13 16.17 0.65
CA TYR A 50 -9.48 15.99 -0.64
C TYR A 50 -9.85 17.14 -1.58
N ASP A 51 -9.14 17.21 -2.70
CA ASP A 51 -9.61 17.99 -3.85
C ASP A 51 -10.95 17.41 -4.35
N GLU A 52 -12.03 18.13 -4.07
CA GLU A 52 -13.39 17.70 -4.35
C GLU A 52 -13.67 17.54 -5.85
N ASP A 53 -13.10 18.42 -6.67
CA ASP A 53 -13.27 18.39 -8.12
C ASP A 53 -12.55 17.19 -8.74
N PHE A 54 -11.34 16.89 -8.24
CA PHE A 54 -10.62 15.67 -8.63
C PHE A 54 -11.44 14.42 -8.29
N LEU A 55 -11.94 14.32 -7.05
CA LEU A 55 -12.73 13.18 -6.61
C LEU A 55 -14.04 13.03 -7.40
N LEU A 56 -14.72 14.12 -7.73
CA LEU A 56 -15.93 14.11 -8.56
C LEU A 56 -15.64 13.54 -9.95
N ARG A 57 -14.57 14.01 -10.59
CA ARG A 57 -14.18 13.55 -11.94
C ARG A 57 -13.74 12.09 -11.95
N LEU A 58 -12.95 11.66 -10.96
CA LEU A 58 -12.54 10.26 -10.85
C LEU A 58 -13.75 9.35 -10.58
N ALA A 59 -14.66 9.75 -9.68
CA ALA A 59 -15.87 9.00 -9.40
C ALA A 59 -16.78 8.86 -10.65
N ASP A 60 -17.03 9.95 -11.37
CA ASP A 60 -17.78 9.93 -12.64
C ASP A 60 -17.10 9.05 -13.70
N ARG A 61 -15.78 9.07 -13.76
CA ARG A 61 -15.05 8.21 -14.70
C ARG A 61 -15.22 6.73 -14.35
N LEU A 62 -15.15 6.39 -13.06
CA LEU A 62 -15.35 5.03 -12.58
C LEU A 62 -16.77 4.54 -12.90
N THR A 63 -17.83 5.32 -12.67
CA THR A 63 -19.21 4.86 -12.92
C THR A 63 -19.48 4.48 -14.39
N ARG A 64 -18.78 5.09 -15.35
CA ARG A 64 -19.02 4.88 -16.79
C ARG A 64 -18.52 3.54 -17.32
N VAL A 65 -17.27 3.21 -17.04
CA VAL A 65 -16.58 2.03 -17.62
C VAL A 65 -15.59 1.46 -16.62
N PRO A 66 -15.44 0.13 -16.50
CA PRO A 66 -14.32 -0.48 -15.78
C PRO A 66 -13.01 -0.16 -16.50
N LEU A 67 -12.07 0.49 -15.82
CA LEU A 67 -10.75 0.82 -16.38
C LEU A 67 -9.64 0.72 -15.34
N PRO A 68 -8.39 0.45 -15.77
CA PRO A 68 -7.23 0.51 -14.91
C PRO A 68 -6.87 1.97 -14.66
N VAL A 69 -6.63 2.33 -13.41
CA VAL A 69 -6.19 3.67 -12.99
C VAL A 69 -4.88 3.51 -12.24
N TYR A 70 -3.89 4.34 -12.54
CA TYR A 70 -2.66 4.43 -11.76
C TYR A 70 -2.64 5.75 -11.02
N LEU A 71 -2.71 5.69 -9.70
CA LEU A 71 -2.64 6.84 -8.80
C LEU A 71 -1.22 6.96 -8.26
N ARG A 72 -0.49 7.96 -8.75
CA ARG A 72 0.83 8.28 -8.24
C ARG A 72 0.70 8.98 -6.88
N GLU A 73 1.32 8.41 -5.87
CA GLU A 73 1.27 8.94 -4.52
C GLU A 73 2.36 9.99 -4.28
N HIS A 74 2.00 11.11 -3.63
CA HIS A 74 2.99 12.04 -3.10
C HIS A 74 3.54 11.61 -1.73
N ARG A 75 2.68 11.00 -0.91
CA ARG A 75 3.03 10.33 0.34
C ARG A 75 2.37 8.97 0.35
N ALA A 76 3.06 7.98 0.91
CA ALA A 76 2.54 6.63 1.04
C ALA A 76 1.14 6.66 1.67
N GLY A 77 0.15 6.11 0.95
CA GLY A 77 -1.25 6.05 1.38
C GLY A 77 -2.15 7.18 0.85
N ASP A 78 -1.61 8.26 0.26
CA ASP A 78 -2.44 9.31 -0.37
C ASP A 78 -3.31 8.72 -1.49
N GLY A 79 -2.74 7.81 -2.31
CA GLY A 79 -3.43 7.18 -3.43
C GLY A 79 -4.46 6.17 -2.96
N LEU A 80 -4.14 5.35 -1.97
CA LEU A 80 -5.10 4.42 -1.36
C LEU A 80 -6.31 5.16 -0.78
N ALA A 81 -6.09 6.25 -0.06
CA ALA A 81 -7.15 7.01 0.59
C ALA A 81 -7.98 7.81 -0.44
N CYS A 82 -7.33 8.35 -1.48
CA CYS A 82 -8.00 8.95 -2.64
C CYS A 82 -8.87 7.93 -3.41
N ALA A 83 -8.35 6.73 -3.68
CA ALA A 83 -9.11 5.65 -4.31
C ALA A 83 -10.35 5.29 -3.50
N ALA A 84 -10.20 5.09 -2.18
CA ALA A 84 -11.30 4.79 -1.29
C ALA A 84 -12.37 5.92 -1.25
N ALA A 85 -11.95 7.18 -1.32
CA ALA A 85 -12.86 8.33 -1.37
C ALA A 85 -13.63 8.40 -2.69
N ALA A 86 -12.96 8.20 -3.83
CA ALA A 86 -13.58 8.21 -5.15
C ALA A 86 -14.56 7.05 -5.34
N LEU A 87 -14.19 5.84 -4.88
CA LEU A 87 -15.04 4.64 -4.96
C LEU A 87 -16.30 4.77 -4.10
N ARG A 88 -16.18 5.28 -2.88
CA ARG A 88 -17.35 5.63 -2.06
C ARG A 88 -18.28 6.59 -2.79
N ARG A 89 -17.72 7.61 -3.45
CA ARG A 89 -18.51 8.62 -4.17
C ARG A 89 -19.15 8.06 -5.44
N SER A 90 -18.53 7.08 -6.10
CA SER A 90 -19.14 6.37 -7.24
C SER A 90 -20.16 5.31 -6.81
N GLY A 91 -20.35 5.09 -5.50
CA GLY A 91 -21.26 4.08 -4.98
C GLY A 91 -20.77 2.64 -5.17
N ARG A 92 -19.46 2.46 -5.43
CA ARG A 92 -18.86 1.14 -5.63
C ARG A 92 -18.09 0.70 -4.40
N ASP A 93 -18.37 -0.52 -3.97
CA ASP A 93 -17.51 -1.22 -3.02
C ASP A 93 -16.18 -1.59 -3.67
N ALA A 94 -15.18 -1.88 -2.85
CA ALA A 94 -13.89 -2.32 -3.34
C ALA A 94 -13.18 -3.30 -2.41
N LEU A 95 -12.31 -4.09 -3.04
CA LEU A 95 -11.37 -4.97 -2.38
C LEU A 95 -9.99 -4.32 -2.40
N HIS A 96 -9.39 -4.16 -1.24
CA HIS A 96 -8.00 -3.77 -1.11
C HIS A 96 -7.12 -5.02 -1.12
N PHE A 97 -6.30 -5.14 -2.15
CA PHE A 97 -5.33 -6.21 -2.32
C PHE A 97 -3.94 -5.71 -1.98
N THR A 98 -3.30 -6.40 -1.05
CA THR A 98 -1.89 -6.20 -0.68
C THR A 98 -1.10 -7.41 -1.19
N PRO A 99 -0.36 -7.23 -2.30
CA PRO A 99 0.53 -8.26 -2.82
C PRO A 99 1.55 -8.65 -1.75
N GLY A 100 1.80 -9.94 -1.59
CA GLY A 100 2.64 -10.46 -0.52
C GLY A 100 3.46 -11.69 -0.89
N GLY A 101 3.33 -12.18 -2.13
CA GLY A 101 4.02 -13.36 -2.64
C GLY A 101 4.82 -13.07 -3.91
N THR A 102 5.33 -14.12 -4.53
CA THR A 102 5.83 -14.02 -5.91
C THR A 102 4.63 -13.92 -6.87
N PRO A 103 4.75 -13.25 -8.03
CA PRO A 103 3.61 -13.08 -8.95
C PRO A 103 2.90 -14.37 -9.37
N VAL A 104 3.61 -15.50 -9.36
CA VAL A 104 3.10 -16.84 -9.69
C VAL A 104 2.17 -17.39 -8.60
N GLN A 105 2.28 -16.88 -7.37
CA GLN A 105 1.51 -17.34 -6.21
C GLN A 105 0.40 -16.36 -5.81
N GLU A 106 0.33 -15.19 -6.45
CA GLU A 106 -0.72 -14.23 -6.14
C GLU A 106 -2.09 -14.79 -6.58
N PRO A 107 -3.13 -14.72 -5.73
CA PRO A 107 -4.44 -15.32 -5.99
C PRO A 107 -5.28 -14.44 -6.94
N ILE A 108 -4.74 -14.13 -8.12
CA ILE A 108 -5.33 -13.17 -9.07
C ILE A 108 -6.66 -13.69 -9.63
N ALA A 109 -6.75 -14.98 -9.91
CA ALA A 109 -7.97 -15.57 -10.45
C ALA A 109 -9.12 -15.51 -9.42
N GLU A 110 -8.81 -15.80 -8.16
CA GLU A 110 -9.74 -15.73 -7.02
C GLU A 110 -10.14 -14.28 -6.73
N LEU A 111 -9.18 -13.35 -6.79
CA LEU A 111 -9.43 -11.92 -6.57
C LEU A 111 -10.39 -11.36 -7.62
N LEU A 112 -10.15 -11.64 -8.89
CA LEU A 112 -11.02 -11.20 -9.99
C LEU A 112 -12.39 -11.89 -9.94
N ARG A 113 -12.44 -13.17 -9.53
CA ARG A 113 -13.71 -13.88 -9.31
C ARG A 113 -14.52 -13.20 -8.20
N GLU A 114 -13.89 -12.91 -7.07
CA GLU A 114 -14.55 -12.25 -5.94
C GLU A 114 -15.01 -10.83 -6.32
N ALA A 115 -14.19 -10.10 -7.09
CA ALA A 115 -14.54 -8.78 -7.59
C ALA A 115 -15.81 -8.82 -8.45
N ARG A 116 -15.90 -9.79 -9.37
CA ARG A 116 -17.06 -10.01 -10.26
C ARG A 116 -18.31 -10.44 -9.50
N LEU A 117 -18.19 -11.40 -8.58
CA LEU A 117 -19.34 -11.88 -7.80
C LEU A 117 -20.02 -10.74 -7.01
N ARG A 118 -19.23 -9.74 -6.59
CA ARG A 118 -19.72 -8.63 -5.77
C ARG A 118 -19.92 -7.32 -6.52
N ASP A 119 -19.66 -7.30 -7.83
CA ASP A 119 -19.63 -6.07 -8.64
C ASP A 119 -18.79 -4.94 -7.98
N CYS A 120 -17.59 -5.29 -7.53
CA CYS A 120 -16.72 -4.37 -6.78
C CYS A 120 -15.39 -4.11 -7.49
N ALA A 121 -14.80 -2.95 -7.22
CA ALA A 121 -13.50 -2.58 -7.75
C ALA A 121 -12.35 -3.24 -6.96
N VAL A 122 -11.16 -3.28 -7.55
CA VAL A 122 -9.94 -3.73 -6.88
C VAL A 122 -9.00 -2.53 -6.71
N VAL A 123 -8.48 -2.33 -5.50
CA VAL A 123 -7.44 -1.35 -5.20
C VAL A 123 -6.18 -2.10 -4.76
N VAL A 124 -5.07 -1.88 -5.46
CA VAL A 124 -3.79 -2.55 -5.18
C VAL A 124 -2.83 -1.56 -4.56
N SER A 125 -2.41 -1.84 -3.32
CA SER A 125 -1.39 -1.04 -2.63
C SER A 125 -0.74 -1.80 -1.46
N PRO A 126 0.58 -1.63 -1.24
CA PRO A 126 1.55 -1.05 -2.18
C PRO A 126 1.79 -1.99 -3.38
N LEU A 127 2.39 -1.51 -4.47
CA LEU A 127 2.81 -2.39 -5.56
C LEU A 127 4.11 -3.13 -5.18
N PRO A 128 4.32 -4.36 -5.67
CA PRO A 128 5.58 -5.08 -5.47
C PRO A 128 6.76 -4.36 -6.16
N GLU A 129 7.98 -4.79 -5.86
CA GLU A 129 9.20 -4.22 -6.45
C GLU A 129 9.17 -4.29 -7.99
N ASP A 130 8.74 -5.43 -8.54
CA ASP A 130 8.43 -5.60 -9.96
C ASP A 130 6.90 -5.61 -10.17
N PRO A 131 6.30 -4.46 -10.55
CA PRO A 131 4.84 -4.35 -10.73
C PRO A 131 4.35 -4.93 -12.07
N ALA A 132 5.22 -5.13 -13.07
CA ALA A 132 4.79 -5.44 -14.44
C ALA A 132 3.98 -6.75 -14.55
N PRO A 133 4.35 -7.87 -13.90
CA PRO A 133 3.56 -9.09 -13.95
C PRO A 133 2.15 -8.91 -13.36
N LEU A 134 2.07 -8.16 -12.25
CA LEU A 134 0.81 -7.94 -11.55
C LEU A 134 -0.13 -7.02 -12.34
N MET A 135 0.40 -5.91 -12.86
CA MET A 135 -0.39 -4.97 -13.65
C MET A 135 -0.95 -5.64 -14.91
N ARG A 136 -0.15 -6.48 -15.59
CA ARG A 136 -0.61 -7.26 -16.74
C ARG A 136 -1.70 -8.27 -16.39
N ALA A 137 -1.53 -9.02 -15.30
CA ALA A 137 -2.52 -9.98 -14.86
C ALA A 137 -3.87 -9.34 -14.46
N LEU A 138 -3.83 -8.09 -14.00
CA LEU A 138 -5.01 -7.32 -13.59
C LEU A 138 -5.55 -6.37 -14.68
N ALA A 139 -4.97 -6.35 -15.88
CA ALA A 139 -5.43 -5.53 -17.00
C ALA A 139 -6.68 -6.11 -17.68
N VAL A 140 -7.71 -6.48 -16.91
CA VAL A 140 -8.96 -7.08 -17.39
C VAL A 140 -10.04 -6.05 -17.70
N GLU A 141 -10.86 -6.28 -18.72
CA GLU A 141 -11.81 -5.30 -19.24
C GLU A 141 -13.05 -5.07 -18.36
N ASP A 142 -13.39 -6.02 -17.50
CA ASP A 142 -14.66 -6.09 -16.80
C ASP A 142 -14.59 -5.70 -15.32
N VAL A 143 -13.38 -5.49 -14.78
CA VAL A 143 -13.18 -5.07 -13.38
C VAL A 143 -12.41 -3.76 -13.35
N ALA A 144 -12.90 -2.79 -12.56
CA ALA A 144 -12.18 -1.54 -12.33
C ALA A 144 -11.02 -1.80 -11.36
N VAL A 145 -9.78 -1.52 -11.79
CA VAL A 145 -8.57 -1.76 -10.99
C VAL A 145 -7.83 -0.44 -10.77
N LEU A 146 -7.58 -0.09 -9.52
CA LEU A 146 -6.83 1.11 -9.16
C LEU A 146 -5.50 0.68 -8.51
N PHE A 147 -4.39 1.12 -9.06
CA PHE A 147 -3.05 0.91 -8.51
C PHE A 147 -2.62 2.18 -7.80
N ALA A 148 -2.07 2.06 -6.59
CA ALA A 148 -1.56 3.21 -5.85
C ALA A 148 -0.11 2.95 -5.41
N ASP A 149 0.81 3.80 -5.90
CA ASP A 149 2.23 3.68 -5.61
C ASP A 149 2.95 5.05 -5.73
N PRO A 150 3.99 5.33 -4.91
CA PRO A 150 4.78 6.55 -5.03
C PRO A 150 5.67 6.62 -6.28
N ARG A 151 6.00 5.48 -6.89
CA ARG A 151 6.82 5.44 -8.12
C ARG A 151 6.05 6.09 -9.28
N PRO A 152 6.74 6.72 -10.24
CA PRO A 152 6.10 7.06 -11.50
C PRO A 152 5.73 5.80 -12.26
N TYR A 153 4.63 5.86 -13.01
CA TYR A 153 4.24 4.79 -13.93
C TYR A 153 5.28 4.61 -15.04
N ASP A 154 5.61 3.35 -15.36
CA ASP A 154 6.40 2.97 -16.54
C ASP A 154 5.47 2.29 -17.57
N PRO A 155 5.38 2.79 -18.81
CA PRO A 155 4.59 2.17 -19.88
C PRO A 155 4.95 0.69 -20.14
N HIS A 156 6.19 0.26 -19.88
CA HIS A 156 6.59 -1.15 -20.09
C HIS A 156 5.97 -2.13 -19.09
N TRP A 157 5.26 -1.63 -18.07
CA TRP A 157 4.51 -2.47 -17.14
C TRP A 157 3.19 -2.98 -17.72
N CYS A 158 2.75 -2.46 -18.87
CA CYS A 158 1.54 -2.88 -19.56
C CYS A 158 1.85 -3.27 -21.01
N ASP A 159 1.15 -4.26 -21.55
CA ASP A 159 1.36 -4.70 -22.94
C ASP A 159 0.40 -4.00 -23.92
N HIS A 160 -0.88 -3.87 -23.54
CA HIS A 160 -1.95 -3.44 -24.47
C HIS A 160 -2.96 -2.44 -23.88
N ARG A 161 -3.01 -2.30 -22.55
CA ARG A 161 -4.02 -1.48 -21.87
C ARG A 161 -3.36 -0.58 -20.84
N ASP A 162 -3.00 0.62 -21.29
CA ASP A 162 -2.43 1.62 -20.40
C ASP A 162 -3.47 2.10 -19.37
N PRO A 163 -3.06 2.24 -18.10
CA PRO A 163 -3.92 2.82 -17.08
C PRO A 163 -4.13 4.31 -17.33
N LEU A 164 -5.26 4.83 -16.84
CA LEU A 164 -5.41 6.25 -16.64
C LEU A 164 -4.46 6.69 -15.53
N VAL A 165 -3.36 7.34 -15.88
CA VAL A 165 -2.34 7.82 -14.94
C VAL A 165 -2.74 9.18 -14.37
N LEU A 166 -2.86 9.27 -13.05
CA LEU A 166 -3.24 10.49 -12.31
C LEU A 166 -2.31 10.69 -11.12
N ASP A 167 -2.03 11.93 -10.77
CA ASP A 167 -1.39 12.27 -9.49
C ASP A 167 -2.46 12.34 -8.40
N ALA A 168 -2.28 11.56 -7.32
CA ALA A 168 -3.20 11.59 -6.19
C ALA A 168 -3.08 12.94 -5.46
N PRO A 169 -4.18 13.68 -5.24
CA PRO A 169 -4.13 14.91 -4.49
C PRO A 169 -3.62 14.63 -3.07
N ARG A 170 -2.73 15.48 -2.58
CA ARG A 170 -2.22 15.36 -1.22
C ARG A 170 -3.36 15.50 -0.24
N LEU A 171 -3.46 14.58 0.71
CA LEU A 171 -4.35 14.78 1.83
C LEU A 171 -3.88 16.04 2.58
N ARG A 172 -4.73 17.08 2.61
CA ARG A 172 -4.49 18.25 3.44
C ARG A 172 -4.36 17.74 4.87
N SER A 173 -3.21 17.98 5.50
CA SER A 173 -2.92 17.50 6.84
C SER A 173 -3.82 18.20 7.86
N GLY A 174 -5.06 17.74 7.97
CA GLY A 174 -5.95 18.00 9.09
C GLY A 174 -5.58 17.16 10.31
N ALA A 175 -4.42 16.48 10.31
CA ALA A 175 -3.99 15.59 11.38
C ALA A 175 -4.06 16.27 12.75
N VAL A 176 -3.66 17.54 12.87
CA VAL A 176 -3.72 18.26 14.16
C VAL A 176 -5.17 18.46 14.62
N GLU A 177 -6.07 18.87 13.72
CA GLU A 177 -7.48 19.12 14.02
C GLU A 177 -8.26 17.81 14.25
N ALA A 178 -7.93 16.76 13.50
CA ALA A 178 -8.49 15.42 13.63
C ALA A 178 -8.02 14.74 14.93
N TRP A 179 -6.74 14.89 15.30
CA TRP A 179 -6.23 14.45 16.60
C TRP A 179 -6.85 15.26 17.73
N ALA A 180 -6.95 16.59 17.61
CA ALA A 180 -7.62 17.43 18.60
C ALA A 180 -9.10 17.03 18.80
N THR A 181 -9.82 16.80 17.71
CA THR A 181 -11.22 16.30 17.75
C THR A 181 -11.33 14.93 18.40
N ALA A 182 -10.43 13.99 18.06
CA ALA A 182 -10.42 12.65 18.64
C ALA A 182 -9.99 12.64 20.12
N LEU A 183 -9.15 13.59 20.54
CA LEU A 183 -8.71 13.77 21.92
C LEU A 183 -9.69 14.63 22.75
N GLY A 184 -10.72 15.20 22.13
CA GLY A 184 -11.66 16.11 22.79
C GLY A 184 -11.02 17.45 23.20
N GLU A 185 -9.89 17.81 22.58
CA GLU A 185 -9.25 19.10 22.80
C GLU A 185 -9.97 20.15 21.93
N GLU A 186 -10.74 21.02 22.59
CA GLU A 186 -11.10 22.32 22.02
C GLU A 186 -9.79 23.03 21.61
N PRO A 187 -9.70 23.63 20.41
CA PRO A 187 -8.51 24.35 19.97
C PRO A 187 -8.31 25.57 20.86
N SER A 188 -7.63 25.38 22.00
CA SER A 188 -7.24 26.49 22.87
C SER A 188 -6.26 27.35 22.08
N SER A 189 -6.66 28.58 21.78
CA SER A 189 -5.87 29.55 21.02
C SER A 189 -4.65 30.09 21.77
N GLU A 190 -4.20 29.40 22.82
CA GLU A 190 -3.02 29.78 23.60
C GLU A 190 -2.00 28.64 23.61
N ALA A 191 -1.40 28.39 22.45
CA ALA A 191 -0.14 27.65 22.38
C ALA A 191 0.97 28.50 23.03
N ARG A 192 1.15 28.37 24.35
CA ARG A 192 2.38 28.85 25.01
C ARG A 192 3.56 28.05 24.48
N PRO A 193 4.61 28.67 23.93
CA PRO A 193 5.76 27.92 23.43
C PRO A 193 6.50 27.32 24.62
N TRP A 194 6.35 26.01 24.82
CA TRP A 194 7.21 25.22 25.70
C TRP A 194 8.58 25.00 25.00
N ALA A 195 9.29 26.09 24.71
CA ALA A 195 10.69 26.00 24.31
C ALA A 195 11.53 25.75 25.57
N GLY A 196 11.60 24.48 25.99
CA GLY A 196 12.54 24.03 27.02
C GLY A 196 13.98 24.35 26.59
N ALA A 197 14.54 25.38 27.20
CA ALA A 197 15.87 25.90 26.95
C ALA A 197 16.97 24.88 27.33
N TYR A 198 17.53 24.18 26.35
CA TYR A 198 18.84 23.53 26.51
C TYR A 198 19.94 24.59 26.39
N ARG A 199 20.11 25.42 27.43
CA ARG A 199 21.24 26.34 27.53
C ARG A 199 22.50 25.55 27.91
N ARG A 200 23.31 25.22 26.91
CA ARG A 200 24.66 24.68 27.06
C ARG A 200 25.54 25.76 27.73
N ARG A 201 25.86 25.61 29.03
CA ARG A 201 26.80 26.51 29.74
C ARG A 201 28.21 25.91 29.68
N GLY A 202 29.13 26.65 29.07
CA GLY A 202 30.55 26.36 29.10
C GLY A 202 31.24 26.88 30.37
N ALA A 203 32.31 26.16 30.71
CA ALA A 203 33.53 26.54 31.45
C ALA A 203 33.46 27.03 32.92
N GLY A 204 34.21 26.33 33.78
CA GLY A 204 35.12 26.98 34.74
C GLY A 204 34.90 26.74 36.24
N THR A 205 35.74 25.85 36.81
CA THR A 205 36.41 25.93 38.14
C THR A 205 35.62 25.95 39.46
N GLY A 206 36.00 25.02 40.37
CA GLY A 206 36.06 25.26 41.84
C GLY A 206 35.17 24.36 42.72
N ALA A 207 35.78 23.70 43.70
CA ALA A 207 35.22 22.83 44.76
C ALA A 207 34.08 23.50 45.59
N ASP A 208 33.21 22.84 46.36
CA ASP A 208 33.39 21.76 47.34
C ASP A 208 32.03 21.10 47.72
N ARG A 209 32.11 20.01 48.50
CA ARG A 209 31.10 19.03 48.96
C ARG A 209 29.81 19.54 49.60
N GLY A 210 28.73 18.75 49.43
CA GLY A 210 27.57 18.72 50.32
C GLY A 210 26.42 17.82 49.83
N HIS A 211 26.21 16.68 50.50
CA HIS A 211 25.15 15.69 50.27
C HIS A 211 23.72 16.27 50.28
N ARG A 212 22.83 15.76 49.41
CA ARG A 212 21.65 14.90 49.76
C ARG A 212 20.81 14.59 48.50
N ALA A 213 20.53 13.31 48.25
CA ALA A 213 19.55 12.85 47.26
C ALA A 213 18.11 12.92 47.82
N PRO A 214 17.09 12.93 46.95
CA PRO A 214 16.26 11.73 46.88
C PRO A 214 15.89 11.27 45.45
N SER A 215 15.76 9.95 45.38
CA SER A 215 15.08 9.05 44.44
C SER A 215 14.10 9.62 43.40
N GLY A 216 14.20 9.12 42.15
CA GLY A 216 13.11 9.16 41.16
C GLY A 216 13.46 8.57 39.79
N PHE A 217 13.13 7.27 39.60
CA PHE A 217 12.85 6.52 38.36
C PHE A 217 13.85 6.46 37.16
N PRO A 218 14.07 5.25 36.57
CA PRO A 218 15.10 5.03 35.56
C PRO A 218 14.67 5.37 34.12
N ALA A 219 15.29 6.40 33.54
CA ALA A 219 15.32 6.59 32.08
C ALA A 219 16.47 5.75 31.48
N ARG A 220 16.15 4.69 30.73
CA ARG A 220 17.10 4.02 29.83
C ARG A 220 16.82 4.46 28.40
N LEU A 221 17.41 5.58 27.99
CA LEU A 221 17.60 5.90 26.58
C LEU A 221 18.87 5.17 26.09
N ARG A 222 18.68 4.16 25.24
CA ARG A 222 19.76 3.55 24.46
C ARG A 222 19.91 4.34 23.16
N THR A 223 20.99 5.10 23.03
CA THR A 223 21.50 5.58 21.74
C THR A 223 22.56 4.62 21.18
N PRO A 224 22.72 4.54 19.85
CA PRO A 224 23.54 3.54 19.19
C PRO A 224 25.02 3.92 19.18
N ALA A 225 25.88 2.96 19.55
CA ALA A 225 27.32 3.10 19.42
C ALA A 225 27.76 2.90 17.97
N ARG A 226 28.39 3.93 17.41
CA ARG A 226 29.21 3.85 16.19
C ARG A 226 30.60 3.34 16.57
N HIS A 227 31.05 2.24 15.96
CA HIS A 227 32.48 1.98 15.80
C HIS A 227 32.81 1.68 14.34
N ARG A 228 33.68 2.53 13.79
CA ARG A 228 34.38 2.38 12.51
C ARG A 228 35.63 1.51 12.69
N ARG A 229 36.11 1.01 11.53
CA ARG A 229 37.48 0.58 11.14
C ARG A 229 37.59 -0.94 10.93
N ARG A 230 38.24 -1.46 9.89
CA ARG A 230 39.01 -0.89 8.77
C ARG A 230 39.18 -2.00 7.72
N ALA A 231 39.15 -1.63 6.44
CA ALA A 231 39.64 -2.45 5.34
C ALA A 231 41.18 -2.61 5.43
N ARG A 232 41.69 -3.76 5.01
CA ARG A 232 43.07 -3.92 4.51
C ARG A 232 43.03 -4.77 3.23
N LEU A 233 43.57 -4.22 2.16
CA LEU A 233 43.81 -4.87 0.87
C LEU A 233 45.13 -5.67 0.92
N ARG A 234 45.06 -6.89 0.37
CA ARG A 234 46.02 -7.70 -0.45
C ARG A 234 47.54 -7.53 -0.32
N PRO A 235 48.29 -8.62 -0.59
CA PRO A 235 48.93 -8.75 -1.91
C PRO A 235 48.82 -10.15 -2.57
N ARG A 236 49.11 -10.14 -3.88
CA ARG A 236 49.17 -11.25 -4.86
C ARG A 236 50.43 -12.10 -4.72
N ALA A 237 50.32 -13.40 -5.04
CA ALA A 237 51.21 -14.23 -5.87
C ALA A 237 50.61 -15.66 -5.82
N GLY A 238 50.41 -16.46 -6.86
CA GLY A 238 50.91 -16.50 -8.23
C GLY A 238 51.35 -17.94 -8.50
N ARG A 239 50.68 -18.68 -9.41
CA ARG A 239 51.35 -19.63 -10.32
C ARG A 239 50.38 -20.22 -11.34
N ARG A 240 50.86 -20.16 -12.59
CA ARG A 240 50.30 -20.70 -13.83
C ARG A 240 50.34 -22.23 -13.82
N ALA A 241 49.36 -22.86 -14.46
CA ALA A 241 49.48 -24.20 -15.03
C ALA A 241 48.75 -24.25 -16.38
N VAL A 242 49.53 -24.26 -17.47
CA VAL A 242 49.22 -24.69 -18.85
C VAL A 242 50.57 -25.17 -19.39
N PRO A 243 50.73 -26.38 -19.94
CA PRO A 243 50.37 -26.75 -21.32
C PRO A 243 49.87 -28.22 -21.45
N ALA A 244 49.53 -28.82 -22.57
CA ALA A 244 49.04 -28.46 -23.91
C ALA A 244 48.58 -29.80 -24.58
N ARG A 245 47.66 -29.71 -25.54
CA ARG A 245 47.46 -30.58 -26.72
C ARG A 245 47.56 -32.12 -26.56
N ARG A 246 46.46 -32.83 -26.83
CA ARG A 246 46.09 -33.36 -28.16
C ARG A 246 44.63 -33.82 -28.15
#